data_AF-A0A060BHY9-F1
#
_entry.id   AF-A0A060BHY9-F1
#
_cell.length_a   1.000
_cell.length_b   1.000
_cell.length_c   1.000
_cell.angle_alpha   90.00
_cell.angle_beta   90.00
_cell.angle_gamma   90.00
#
_symmetry.space_group_name_H-M   'P 1'
#
loop_
_entity.id
_entity.type
_entity.pdbx_description
1 polymer ?
#
loop_
_entity_poly.entity_id
_entity_poly.type
_entity_poly.pdbx_seq_one_letter_code
_entity_poly.pdbx_strand_id
1 'polypeptide(L)'
;TVMLNADFEDGTLQGWVARESSAGAHSVAVTTDDVHGGAYAALVSERTSQGSGIGFDVDGVLDPGVRYELTAWVKFMGTPTEDIVFTAQTGESTFTTLATLTGVTNEEWTQVTTTFSIGSGDLAFIYFETPWEGADVVGNTTAFAI
;
A
#
# COMPACT_ATOMS: atom_id res chain seq x y z
N THR A 1 -12.25 -5.90 -17.66
CA THR A 1 -10.80 -6.10 -17.88
C THR A 1 -10.07 -5.77 -16.60
N VAL A 2 -9.01 -6.50 -16.27
CA VAL A 2 -8.13 -6.17 -15.15
C VAL A 2 -7.10 -5.16 -15.64
N MET A 3 -6.99 -3.99 -14.99
CA MET A 3 -6.05 -2.93 -15.39
C MET A 3 -4.71 -3.02 -14.66
N LEU A 4 -4.73 -3.53 -13.43
CA LEU A 4 -3.55 -3.72 -12.57
C LEU A 4 -3.67 -5.09 -11.92
N ASN A 5 -2.61 -5.89 -11.99
CA ASN A 5 -2.46 -7.13 -11.22
C ASN A 5 -1.02 -7.24 -10.74
N ALA A 6 -0.83 -7.38 -9.43
CA ALA A 6 0.46 -7.59 -8.81
C ALA A 6 0.37 -8.78 -7.85
N ASP A 7 0.87 -9.92 -8.29
CA ASP A 7 1.03 -11.16 -7.52
C ASP A 7 2.48 -11.41 -7.11
N PHE A 8 3.43 -10.65 -7.68
CA PHE A 8 4.87 -10.67 -7.37
C PHE A 8 5.58 -11.98 -7.73
N GLU A 9 4.88 -12.91 -8.39
CA GLU A 9 5.35 -14.27 -8.66
C GLU A 9 6.49 -14.33 -9.69
N ASP A 10 6.74 -13.24 -10.41
CA ASP A 10 7.91 -13.09 -11.27
C ASP A 10 9.18 -12.68 -10.51
N GLY A 11 9.10 -12.54 -9.18
CA GLY A 11 10.18 -12.12 -8.30
C GLY A 11 10.49 -10.63 -8.39
N THR A 12 9.57 -9.82 -8.93
CA THR A 12 9.70 -8.37 -9.02
C THR A 12 8.56 -7.66 -8.31
N LEU A 13 8.69 -6.35 -8.09
CA LEU A 13 7.63 -5.52 -7.50
C LEU A 13 6.55 -5.12 -8.50
N GLN A 14 6.64 -5.53 -9.77
CA GLN A 14 5.61 -5.28 -10.78
C GLN A 14 5.15 -3.81 -10.87
N GLY A 15 6.09 -2.88 -10.68
CA GLY A 15 5.84 -1.43 -10.73
C GLY A 15 5.46 -0.78 -9.40
N TRP A 16 5.28 -1.56 -8.33
CA TRP A 16 5.16 -1.02 -6.98
C TRP A 16 6.50 -0.49 -6.48
N VAL A 17 6.45 0.63 -5.76
CA VAL A 17 7.62 1.35 -5.28
C VAL A 17 7.41 1.81 -3.84
N ALA A 18 8.51 2.16 -3.16
CA ALA A 18 8.43 2.79 -1.85
C ALA A 18 7.62 4.09 -1.93
N ARG A 19 6.62 4.21 -1.04
CA ARG A 19 5.92 5.47 -0.78
C ARG A 19 6.73 6.23 0.25
N GLU A 20 7.59 7.12 -0.22
CA GLU A 20 8.49 7.89 0.63
C GLU A 20 7.72 8.83 1.56
N SER A 21 8.24 8.97 2.78
CA SER A 21 7.83 9.98 3.74
C SER A 21 9.00 10.95 3.99
N SER A 22 8.75 12.07 4.66
CA SER A 22 9.83 12.97 5.08
C SER A 22 10.76 12.37 6.15
N ALA A 23 10.41 11.21 6.73
CA ALA A 23 11.13 10.58 7.84
C ALA A 23 12.34 9.71 7.42
N GLY A 24 12.67 9.71 6.13
CA GLY A 24 13.80 8.96 5.56
C GLY A 24 13.39 7.66 4.88
N ALA A 25 14.35 7.08 4.17
CA ALA A 25 14.14 5.91 3.32
C ALA A 25 13.80 4.66 4.15
N HIS A 26 12.99 3.78 3.54
CA HIS A 26 12.69 2.44 4.00
C HIS A 26 12.77 1.47 2.81
N SER A 27 12.65 0.18 3.07
CA SER A 27 12.84 -0.86 2.05
C SER A 27 11.51 -1.40 1.56
N VAL A 28 11.40 -1.55 0.24
CA VAL A 28 10.36 -2.35 -0.42
C VAL A 28 11.04 -3.39 -1.30
N ALA A 29 10.76 -4.67 -1.07
CA ALA A 29 11.34 -5.77 -1.82
C ALA A 29 10.38 -6.97 -1.83
N VAL A 30 10.54 -7.87 -2.80
CA VAL A 30 9.84 -9.15 -2.75
C VAL A 30 10.40 -10.02 -1.63
N THR A 31 9.54 -10.80 -0.99
CA THR A 31 9.89 -11.78 0.04
C THR A 31 9.27 -13.14 -0.26
N THR A 32 9.89 -14.20 0.23
CA THR A 32 9.34 -15.56 0.25
C THR A 32 8.82 -15.97 1.64
N ASP A 33 8.95 -15.09 2.63
CA ASP A 33 8.57 -15.35 4.02
C ASP A 33 7.11 -14.96 4.26
N ASP A 34 6.28 -15.92 4.68
CA ASP A 34 4.85 -15.74 5.02
C ASP A 34 4.07 -14.96 3.96
N VAL A 35 3.85 -15.61 2.81
CA VAL A 35 3.15 -15.05 1.64
C VAL A 35 1.66 -15.45 1.66
N HIS A 36 0.77 -14.60 1.14
CA HIS A 36 -0.67 -14.89 1.11
C HIS A 36 -1.00 -16.14 0.27
N GLY A 37 -0.36 -16.24 -0.89
CA GLY A 37 -0.43 -17.37 -1.80
C GLY A 37 0.74 -17.31 -2.78
N GLY A 38 1.00 -18.42 -3.47
CA GLY A 38 2.16 -18.49 -4.37
C GLY A 38 3.48 -18.59 -3.62
N ALA A 39 4.52 -17.96 -4.16
CA ALA A 39 5.89 -17.98 -3.66
C ALA A 39 6.39 -16.62 -3.19
N TYR A 40 5.76 -15.51 -3.61
CA TYR A 40 6.24 -14.16 -3.35
C TYR A 40 5.15 -13.23 -2.80
N ALA A 41 5.57 -12.25 -2.00
CA ALA A 41 4.78 -11.10 -1.57
C ALA A 41 5.67 -9.85 -1.60
N ALA A 42 5.09 -8.65 -1.60
CA ALA A 42 5.84 -7.42 -1.44
C ALA A 42 5.97 -7.07 0.05
N LEU A 43 7.19 -6.98 0.56
CA LEU A 43 7.49 -6.62 1.94
C LEU A 43 7.87 -5.13 2.04
N VAL A 44 7.22 -4.43 2.95
CA VAL A 44 7.60 -3.08 3.40
C VAL A 44 8.31 -3.21 4.74
N SER A 45 9.61 -2.94 4.76
CA SER A 45 10.48 -3.14 5.94
C SER A 45 11.35 -1.93 6.21
N GLU A 46 12.06 -1.93 7.35
CA GLU A 46 12.94 -0.82 7.76
C GLU A 46 12.20 0.53 7.77
N ARG A 47 10.90 0.49 8.10
CA ARG A 47 10.02 1.64 8.12
C ARG A 47 10.50 2.62 9.20
N THR A 48 10.53 3.91 8.85
CA THR A 48 11.04 4.99 9.69
C THR A 48 9.92 5.88 10.23
N SER A 49 8.73 5.80 9.64
CA SER A 49 7.52 6.42 10.16
C SER A 49 6.26 5.67 9.73
N GLN A 50 5.12 6.14 10.23
CA GLN A 50 3.80 5.72 9.80
C GLN A 50 3.59 5.91 8.30
N GLY A 51 4.27 6.90 7.73
CA GLY A 51 4.24 7.19 6.31
C GLY A 51 5.15 6.33 5.44
N SER A 52 6.06 5.53 6.02
CA SER A 52 6.85 4.58 5.25
C SER A 52 5.94 3.50 4.69
N GLY A 53 5.67 3.52 3.39
CA GLY A 53 4.68 2.65 2.76
C GLY A 53 5.10 2.12 1.41
N ILE A 54 4.16 1.57 0.67
CA ILE A 54 4.37 1.10 -0.70
C ILE A 54 3.20 1.55 -1.56
N GLY A 55 3.47 1.95 -2.80
CA GLY A 55 2.44 2.41 -3.70
C GLY A 55 2.74 2.19 -5.16
N PHE A 56 1.77 2.56 -5.98
CA PHE A 56 1.76 2.36 -7.42
C PHE A 56 1.19 3.59 -8.12
N ASP A 57 1.85 4.04 -9.18
CA ASP A 57 1.38 5.13 -10.03
C ASP A 57 0.30 4.60 -10.99
N VAL A 58 -0.92 5.10 -10.84
CA VAL A 58 -2.06 4.66 -11.64
C VAL A 58 -2.37 5.58 -12.82
N ASP A 59 -1.57 6.63 -13.02
CA ASP A 59 -1.67 7.48 -14.22
C ASP A 59 -1.36 6.65 -15.48
N GLY A 60 -2.19 6.81 -16.51
CA GLY A 60 -2.14 6.00 -17.72
C GLY A 60 -2.53 4.51 -17.56
N VAL A 61 -2.78 4.04 -16.34
CA VAL A 61 -3.28 2.68 -16.05
C VAL A 61 -4.79 2.67 -15.87
N LEU A 62 -5.33 3.68 -15.19
CA LEU A 62 -6.78 3.84 -14.98
C LEU A 62 -7.33 4.94 -15.87
N ASP A 63 -8.47 4.67 -16.51
CA ASP A 63 -9.15 5.65 -17.35
C ASP A 63 -9.89 6.68 -16.48
N PRO A 64 -9.76 8.00 -16.77
CA PRO A 64 -10.49 9.03 -16.04
C PRO A 64 -12.00 8.85 -16.05
N GLY A 65 -12.62 9.04 -14.88
CA GLY A 65 -14.07 8.93 -14.69
C GLY A 65 -14.62 7.49 -14.67
N VAL A 66 -13.77 6.47 -14.87
CA VAL A 66 -14.15 5.07 -14.70
C VAL A 66 -13.98 4.65 -13.25
N ARG A 67 -14.99 3.96 -12.71
CA ARG A 67 -14.94 3.38 -11.37
C ARG A 67 -14.34 1.99 -11.43
N TYR A 68 -13.20 1.81 -10.76
CA TYR A 68 -12.52 0.54 -10.61
C TYR A 68 -12.75 -0.02 -9.21
N GLU A 69 -12.85 -1.34 -9.12
CA GLU A 69 -12.74 -2.06 -7.86
C GLU A 69 -11.25 -2.38 -7.64
N LEU A 70 -10.77 -2.13 -6.42
CA LEU A 70 -9.41 -2.40 -5.99
C LEU A 70 -9.48 -3.42 -4.86
N THR A 71 -8.69 -4.48 -4.99
CA THR A 71 -8.58 -5.54 -3.98
C THR A 71 -7.12 -5.81 -3.69
N ALA A 72 -6.78 -5.97 -2.40
CA ALA A 72 -5.45 -6.34 -1.95
C ALA A 72 -5.55 -7.19 -0.68
N TRP A 73 -4.48 -7.93 -0.38
CA TRP A 73 -4.30 -8.63 0.89
C TRP A 73 -3.15 -7.96 1.63
N VAL A 74 -3.25 -7.82 2.95
CA VAL A 74 -2.16 -7.26 3.77
C VAL A 74 -2.01 -8.04 5.07
N LYS A 75 -0.79 -8.06 5.60
CA LYS A 75 -0.48 -8.68 6.90
C LYS A 75 0.69 -7.97 7.57
N PHE A 76 0.65 -7.78 8.89
CA PHE A 76 1.84 -7.34 9.61
C PHE A 76 2.86 -8.47 9.74
N MET A 77 4.15 -8.12 9.68
CA MET A 77 5.25 -9.08 9.76
C MET A 77 5.92 -9.06 11.14
N GLY A 78 5.19 -8.59 12.16
CA GLY A 78 5.68 -8.47 13.53
C GLY A 78 4.70 -7.73 14.43
N THR A 79 5.20 -7.17 15.53
CA THR A 79 4.42 -6.40 16.51
C THR A 79 5.08 -5.05 16.81
N PRO A 80 4.31 -4.00 17.14
CA PRO A 80 2.86 -3.99 17.32
C PRO A 80 2.08 -4.07 16.00
N THR A 81 0.89 -4.68 16.08
CA THR A 81 -0.12 -4.74 15.01
C THR A 81 -1.11 -3.59 15.17
N GLU A 82 -1.74 -3.15 14.09
CA GLU A 82 -2.66 -2.01 14.09
C GLU A 82 -3.56 -2.02 12.84
N ASP A 83 -4.11 -0.87 12.48
CA ASP A 83 -4.79 -0.68 11.20
C ASP A 83 -3.76 -0.51 10.07
N ILE A 84 -4.18 -0.83 8.85
CA ILE A 84 -3.48 -0.44 7.62
C ILE A 84 -4.43 0.43 6.80
N VAL A 85 -3.93 1.54 6.26
CA VAL A 85 -4.73 2.52 5.51
C VAL A 85 -4.36 2.43 4.04
N PHE A 86 -5.38 2.27 3.19
CA PHE A 86 -5.25 2.34 1.74
C PHE A 86 -5.68 3.73 1.26
N THR A 87 -4.77 4.47 0.65
CA THR A 87 -4.97 5.87 0.30
C THR A 87 -4.66 6.12 -1.17
N ALA A 88 -5.41 7.04 -1.78
CA ALA A 88 -5.05 7.66 -3.05
C ALA A 88 -4.53 9.07 -2.80
N GLN A 89 -3.36 9.38 -3.32
CA GLN A 89 -2.89 10.74 -3.54
C GLN A 89 -3.29 11.16 -4.95
N THR A 90 -3.99 12.29 -5.09
CA THR A 90 -4.28 12.91 -6.38
C THR A 90 -3.71 14.32 -6.46
N GLY A 91 -3.24 14.69 -7.64
CA GLY A 91 -2.45 15.90 -7.82
C GLY A 91 -1.24 15.94 -6.89
N GLU A 92 -0.80 17.13 -6.48
CA GLU A 92 0.40 17.26 -5.65
C GLU A 92 0.17 16.93 -4.17
N SER A 93 -1.04 17.15 -3.63
CA SER A 93 -1.25 17.15 -2.17
C SER A 93 -2.66 16.81 -1.70
N THR A 94 -3.50 16.20 -2.55
CA THR A 94 -4.83 15.72 -2.11
C THR A 94 -4.74 14.26 -1.72
N PHE A 95 -5.07 13.93 -0.48
CA PHE A 95 -5.01 12.56 0.06
C PHE A 95 -6.42 12.08 0.41
N THR A 96 -6.85 10.97 -0.15
CA THR A 96 -8.17 10.37 0.06
C THR A 96 -8.01 8.95 0.58
N THR A 97 -8.45 8.69 1.81
CA THR A 97 -8.55 7.32 2.34
C THR A 97 -9.59 6.54 1.54
N LEU A 98 -9.16 5.51 0.83
CA LEU A 98 -10.02 4.59 0.08
C LEU A 98 -10.60 3.52 0.99
N ALA A 99 -9.81 3.06 1.96
CA ALA A 99 -10.22 2.10 2.97
C ALA A 99 -9.29 2.14 4.18
N THR A 100 -9.82 1.75 5.33
CA THR A 100 -9.04 1.41 6.54
C THR A 100 -9.31 -0.05 6.86
N LEU A 101 -8.26 -0.87 6.86
CA LEU A 101 -8.33 -2.24 7.34
C LEU A 101 -8.10 -2.20 8.86
N THR A 102 -9.16 -2.43 9.62
CA THR A 102 -9.09 -2.32 11.08
C THR A 102 -8.50 -3.58 11.70
N GLY A 103 -7.52 -3.43 12.60
CA GLY A 103 -6.97 -4.54 13.39
C GLY A 103 -6.27 -5.62 12.56
N VAL A 104 -5.51 -5.22 11.53
CA VAL A 104 -4.65 -6.14 10.76
C VAL A 104 -3.65 -6.76 11.74
N THR A 105 -3.56 -8.09 11.74
CA THR A 105 -2.68 -8.83 12.66
C THR A 105 -1.43 -9.33 11.94
N ASN A 106 -0.53 -9.95 12.72
CA ASN A 106 0.60 -10.73 12.19
C ASN A 106 0.31 -12.24 12.14
N GLU A 107 -0.94 -12.64 12.32
CA GLU A 107 -1.34 -14.06 12.33
C GLU A 107 -1.98 -14.47 11.00
N GLU A 108 -2.82 -13.62 10.43
CA GLU A 108 -3.55 -13.90 9.20
C GLU A 108 -3.52 -12.73 8.21
N TRP A 109 -3.60 -13.07 6.93
CA TRP A 109 -3.74 -12.10 5.85
C TRP A 109 -5.16 -11.54 5.84
N THR A 110 -5.28 -10.21 5.74
CA THR A 110 -6.56 -9.50 5.72
C THR A 110 -6.81 -8.89 4.35
N GLN A 111 -7.97 -9.16 3.77
CA GLN A 111 -8.36 -8.59 2.47
C GLN A 111 -8.99 -7.21 2.64
N VAL A 112 -8.68 -6.30 1.73
CA VAL A 112 -9.45 -5.08 1.48
C VAL A 112 -10.08 -5.13 0.10
N THR A 113 -11.31 -4.65 0.00
CA THR A 113 -11.95 -4.30 -1.27
C THR A 113 -12.53 -2.90 -1.15
N THR A 114 -12.17 -2.03 -2.08
CA THR A 114 -12.68 -0.66 -2.17
C THR A 114 -12.87 -0.28 -3.64
N THR A 115 -13.34 0.93 -3.90
CA THR A 115 -13.48 1.45 -5.26
C THR A 115 -12.82 2.81 -5.39
N PHE A 116 -12.21 3.05 -6.55
CA PHE A 116 -11.54 4.30 -6.86
C PHE A 116 -11.83 4.73 -8.30
N SER A 117 -11.84 6.04 -8.53
CA SER A 117 -11.92 6.65 -9.86
C SER A 117 -11.03 7.88 -9.89
N ILE A 118 -10.13 7.95 -10.86
CA ILE A 118 -9.29 9.13 -11.10
C ILE A 118 -10.06 10.21 -11.87
N GLY A 119 -9.85 11.47 -11.54
CA GLY A 119 -10.39 12.60 -12.30
C GLY A 119 -9.65 12.83 -13.62
N SER A 120 -10.23 13.64 -14.51
CA SER A 120 -9.59 13.98 -15.79
C SER A 120 -8.42 14.94 -15.57
N GLY A 121 -7.23 14.54 -16.02
CA GLY A 121 -6.01 15.36 -15.91
C GLY A 121 -5.37 15.33 -14.52
N ASP A 122 -5.83 14.45 -13.63
CA ASP A 122 -5.21 14.23 -12.33
C ASP A 122 -4.06 13.22 -12.46
N LEU A 123 -2.94 13.51 -11.80
CA LEU A 123 -1.98 12.47 -11.41
C LEU A 123 -2.59 11.67 -10.26
N ALA A 124 -2.35 10.37 -10.18
CA ALA A 124 -2.77 9.59 -9.02
C ALA A 124 -1.80 8.48 -8.64
N PHE A 125 -1.54 8.39 -7.34
CA PHE A 125 -0.70 7.38 -6.73
C PHE A 125 -1.49 6.70 -5.61
N ILE A 126 -1.64 5.38 -5.67
CA ILE A 126 -2.33 4.61 -4.63
C ILE A 126 -1.28 3.94 -3.75
N TYR A 127 -1.51 3.87 -2.44
CA TYR A 127 -0.50 3.34 -1.52
C TYR A 127 -1.09 2.83 -0.21
N PHE A 128 -0.33 1.94 0.44
CA PHE A 128 -0.61 1.43 1.78
C PHE A 128 0.39 1.99 2.80
N GLU A 129 -0.12 2.37 3.96
CA GLU A 129 0.67 2.87 5.09
C GLU A 129 -0.02 2.53 6.43
N THR A 130 0.60 2.85 7.56
CA THR A 130 -0.10 2.81 8.87
C THR A 130 -0.76 4.16 9.13
N PRO A 131 -1.76 4.24 10.05
CA PRO A 131 -2.52 5.45 10.28
C PRO A 131 -1.65 6.67 10.54
N TRP A 132 -2.02 7.80 9.95
CA TRP A 132 -1.41 9.09 10.26
C TRP A 132 -1.85 9.56 11.66
N GLU A 133 -0.89 9.90 12.50
CA GLU A 133 -1.11 10.28 13.91
C GLU A 133 -0.68 11.73 14.18
N GLY A 134 -0.02 12.39 13.23
CA GLY A 134 0.39 13.78 13.37
C GLY A 134 1.65 14.11 12.58
N ALA A 135 1.92 15.40 12.44
CA ALA A 135 3.24 15.85 12.01
C ALA A 135 4.28 15.47 13.07
N ASP A 136 5.47 15.06 12.62
CA ASP A 136 6.61 14.68 13.48
C ASP A 136 6.34 13.51 14.43
N VAL A 137 5.28 12.73 14.18
CA VAL A 137 4.97 11.49 14.90
C VAL A 137 5.52 10.30 14.11
N VAL A 138 6.31 9.46 14.77
CA VAL A 138 6.86 8.25 14.15
C VAL A 138 5.75 7.23 13.87
N GLY A 139 4.80 7.07 14.81
CA GLY A 139 3.73 6.08 14.72
C GLY A 139 4.23 4.63 14.63
N ASN A 140 3.38 3.72 14.18
CA ASN A 140 3.74 2.31 14.02
C ASN A 140 4.62 2.06 12.79
N THR A 141 5.84 1.55 13.03
CA THR A 141 6.87 1.23 12.03
C THR A 141 7.09 -0.27 11.83
N THR A 142 6.20 -1.12 12.37
CA THR A 142 6.25 -2.56 12.11
C THR A 142 6.15 -2.83 10.62
N ALA A 143 6.98 -3.74 10.12
CA ALA A 143 6.93 -4.19 8.73
C ALA A 143 5.57 -4.82 8.40
N PHE A 144 5.12 -4.67 7.16
CA PHE A 144 3.92 -5.32 6.66
C PHE A 144 4.13 -5.79 5.22
N ALA A 145 3.39 -6.81 4.83
CA ALA A 145 3.44 -7.40 3.49
C ALA A 145 2.10 -7.19 2.75
N ILE A 146 2.18 -7.20 1.41
CA ILE A 146 1.06 -7.11 0.47
C ILE A 146 1.17 -8.23 -0.55
#